data_AF-A0A524MTW4-F1
#
_entry.id   AF-A0A524MTW4-F1
#
_cell.length_a   1.000
_cell.length_b   1.000
_cell.length_c   1.000
_cell.angle_alpha   90.00
_cell.angle_beta   90.00
_cell.angle_gamma   90.00
#
_symmetry.space_group_name_H-M   'P 1'
#
loop_
_entity.id
_entity.type
_entity.pdbx_description
1 polymer ?
#
loop_
_entity_poly.entity_id
_entity_poly.type
_entity_poly.pdbx_seq_one_letter_code
_entity_poly.pdbx_strand_id
1 'polypeptide(L)'
;MSAVLRLFSLKGDWFQLGFWYPPLPFLGYCFLCGEVQLFSINLKPWLLNILACPIDKHHPLEAYFYKWETSAEELDKINSEAGKPNQFFTKQYKHLVKQISDGTISPASIKAIKDQTDSVHSLDLIIDVFKFIDRLSFEEDKSESNLLDKYPEGIDVLYRYLNLLEVEEGLLRCSVCGRWYPIGSSVETIPELMPDDLRDEEKDKAWLRKWIAKIPPSVKDEGKPFKP
;
A
#
# COMPACT_ATOMS: atom_id res chain seq x y z
N MET A 1 14.38 -46.72 1.76
CA MET A 1 13.97 -47.53 2.93
C MET A 1 14.06 -46.67 4.18
N SER A 2 12.90 -46.43 4.80
CA SER A 2 12.62 -46.29 6.25
C SER A 2 13.71 -45.69 7.15
N ALA A 3 13.57 -44.46 7.66
CA ALA A 3 12.87 -44.11 8.91
C ALA A 3 13.53 -44.65 10.20
N VAL A 4 13.70 -43.73 11.16
CA VAL A 4 13.59 -43.85 12.64
C VAL A 4 14.70 -43.04 13.30
N LEU A 5 14.33 -41.96 13.99
CA LEU A 5 14.83 -41.71 15.34
C LEU A 5 13.82 -40.84 16.10
N ARG A 6 13.45 -41.37 17.25
CA ARG A 6 12.44 -40.94 18.21
C ARG A 6 13.07 -40.04 19.27
N LEU A 7 12.21 -39.18 19.82
CA LEU A 7 12.17 -38.67 21.20
C LEU A 7 13.27 -37.72 21.68
N PHE A 8 12.86 -36.50 22.06
CA PHE A 8 12.87 -36.10 23.47
C PHE A 8 11.70 -35.15 23.75
N SER A 9 10.92 -35.51 24.75
CA SER A 9 9.85 -34.73 25.38
C SER A 9 10.45 -34.05 26.60
N LEU A 10 10.35 -32.72 26.70
CA LEU A 10 10.37 -32.03 28.00
C LEU A 10 9.34 -30.91 27.98
N LYS A 11 8.28 -31.10 28.78
CA LYS A 11 7.43 -30.04 29.31
C LYS A 11 8.32 -29.12 30.17
N GLY A 12 8.17 -27.81 30.02
CA GLY A 12 8.76 -26.80 30.88
C GLY A 12 7.87 -25.55 30.86
N ASP A 13 7.55 -25.07 32.05
CA ASP A 13 6.63 -23.98 32.38
C ASP A 13 6.89 -22.66 31.64
N TRP A 14 5.81 -22.08 31.09
CA TRP A 14 5.80 -20.76 30.43
C TRP A 14 5.19 -19.66 31.33
N PHE A 15 5.38 -19.76 32.64
CA PHE A 15 5.00 -18.72 33.58
C PHE A 15 6.21 -18.38 34.43
N GLN A 16 6.47 -17.08 34.59
CA GLN A 16 7.62 -16.48 35.29
C GLN A 16 8.83 -16.25 34.38
N LEU A 17 8.79 -15.17 33.59
CA LEU A 17 9.91 -14.24 33.36
C LEU A 17 9.36 -13.10 32.51
N GLY A 18 9.20 -11.92 33.12
CA GLY A 18 8.61 -10.74 32.49
C GLY A 18 9.44 -10.21 31.33
N PHE A 19 9.14 -10.67 30.11
CA PHE A 19 9.61 -10.07 28.88
C PHE A 19 8.56 -9.08 28.37
N TRP A 20 8.95 -7.81 28.43
CA TRP A 20 8.38 -6.73 27.62
C TRP A 20 8.33 -7.18 26.14
N TYR A 21 7.15 -7.23 25.53
CA TYR A 21 7.03 -7.34 24.08
C TYR A 21 7.48 -6.02 23.45
N PRO A 22 8.52 -5.98 22.60
CA PRO A 22 8.69 -4.85 21.69
C PRO A 22 7.67 -4.98 20.54
N PRO A 23 7.19 -3.85 19.97
CA PRO A 23 6.36 -3.90 18.78
C PRO A 23 7.20 -4.41 17.59
N LEU A 24 6.66 -5.38 16.85
CA LEU A 24 7.28 -6.04 15.70
C LEU A 24 7.71 -5.05 14.60
N PRO A 25 8.79 -5.39 13.85
CA PRO A 25 8.61 -6.09 12.57
C PRO A 25 8.99 -7.58 12.69
N PHE A 26 8.34 -8.43 11.89
CA PHE A 26 8.65 -9.87 11.87
C PHE A 26 10.08 -10.07 11.35
N LEU A 27 11.02 -10.40 12.24
CA LEU A 27 12.31 -10.94 11.86
C LEU A 27 12.11 -12.32 11.22
N GLY A 28 12.20 -12.40 9.90
CA GLY A 28 12.41 -13.67 9.20
C GLY A 28 13.91 -13.98 9.18
N TYR A 29 14.34 -15.05 9.84
CA TYR A 29 15.73 -15.50 9.75
C TYR A 29 15.93 -16.31 8.47
N CYS A 30 16.68 -15.77 7.51
CA CYS A 30 17.12 -16.52 6.33
C CYS A 30 18.21 -17.52 6.75
N PHE A 31 17.82 -18.76 7.05
CA PHE A 31 18.76 -19.83 7.44
C PHE A 31 19.81 -20.15 6.36
N LEU A 32 19.59 -19.74 5.12
CA LEU A 32 20.52 -19.96 4.00
C LEU A 32 21.60 -18.88 3.88
N CYS A 33 21.38 -17.69 4.45
CA CYS A 33 22.22 -16.52 4.19
C CYS A 33 22.70 -15.77 5.45
N GLY A 34 22.22 -16.13 6.65
CA GLY A 34 22.77 -15.63 7.91
C GLY A 34 22.45 -14.15 8.21
N GLU A 35 21.68 -13.49 7.35
CA GLU A 35 21.24 -12.11 7.53
C GLU A 35 19.80 -12.07 8.09
N VAL A 36 19.59 -11.16 9.03
CA VAL A 36 18.25 -10.72 9.43
C VAL A 36 17.73 -9.84 8.30
N GLN A 37 16.87 -10.40 7.45
CA GLN A 37 16.12 -9.59 6.51
C GLN A 37 14.93 -8.99 7.25
N LEU A 38 14.99 -7.68 7.48
CA LEU A 38 13.80 -6.88 7.73
C LEU A 38 12.94 -6.98 6.46
N PHE A 39 11.89 -7.79 6.51
CA PHE A 39 10.81 -7.68 5.53
C PHE A 39 10.09 -6.36 5.82
N SER A 40 10.56 -5.28 5.20
CA SER A 40 9.88 -4.00 5.23
C SER A 40 8.54 -4.18 4.51
N ILE A 41 7.43 -4.15 5.24
CA ILE A 41 6.08 -4.17 4.67
C ILE A 41 5.75 -2.72 4.32
N ASN A 42 6.43 -2.18 3.32
CA ASN A 42 6.23 -0.80 2.90
C ASN A 42 4.88 -0.66 2.20
N LEU A 43 4.10 0.39 2.50
CA LEU A 43 2.82 0.66 1.84
C LEU A 43 3.06 0.98 0.37
N LYS A 44 2.62 0.08 -0.50
CA LYS A 44 2.58 0.29 -1.94
C LYS A 44 1.18 0.73 -2.38
N PRO A 45 1.03 1.57 -3.43
CA PRO A 45 -0.28 2.01 -3.91
C PRO A 45 -1.23 0.87 -4.28
N TRP A 46 -0.73 -0.31 -4.70
CA TRP A 46 -1.59 -1.47 -4.97
C TRP A 46 -2.46 -1.87 -3.76
N LEU A 47 -1.97 -1.72 -2.53
CA LEU A 47 -2.68 -2.13 -1.31
C LEU A 47 -4.01 -1.39 -1.15
N LEU A 48 -4.14 -0.17 -1.69
CA LEU A 48 -5.38 0.61 -1.65
C LEU A 48 -6.55 -0.08 -2.35
N ASN A 49 -6.28 -1.05 -3.22
CA ASN A 49 -7.32 -1.83 -3.88
C ASN A 49 -8.01 -2.83 -2.96
N ILE A 50 -7.42 -3.14 -1.80
CA ILE A 50 -7.97 -4.10 -0.84
C ILE A 50 -8.30 -3.49 0.53
N LEU A 51 -7.90 -2.23 0.80
CA LEU A 51 -8.20 -1.56 2.05
C LEU A 51 -9.66 -1.06 2.07
N ALA A 52 -10.39 -1.44 3.10
CA ALA A 52 -11.73 -0.95 3.37
C ALA A 52 -11.77 -0.26 4.74
N CYS A 53 -12.74 0.64 4.93
CA CYS A 53 -12.94 1.28 6.23
C CYS A 53 -13.24 0.20 7.29
N PRO A 54 -12.51 0.14 8.41
CA PRO A 54 -12.76 -0.83 9.47
C PRO A 54 -14.16 -0.69 10.11
N ILE A 55 -14.81 0.47 9.97
CA ILE A 55 -16.07 0.77 10.65
C ILE A 55 -17.30 0.44 9.82
N ASP A 56 -17.40 0.96 8.60
CA ASP A 56 -18.57 0.77 7.72
C ASP A 56 -18.31 -0.19 6.54
N LYS A 57 -17.08 -0.73 6.44
CA LYS A 57 -16.63 -1.63 5.37
C LYS A 57 -16.68 -1.01 3.97
N HIS A 58 -16.78 0.31 3.87
CA HIS A 58 -16.75 1.01 2.60
C HIS A 58 -15.39 0.89 1.90
N HIS A 59 -15.44 0.68 0.59
CA HIS A 59 -14.31 0.65 -0.34
C HIS A 59 -14.77 1.32 -1.65
N PRO A 60 -13.93 2.15 -2.30
CA PRO A 60 -12.56 2.54 -1.93
C PRO A 60 -12.45 3.65 -0.88
N LEU A 61 -11.30 3.67 -0.18
CA LEU A 61 -10.90 4.81 0.64
C LEU A 61 -10.22 5.86 -0.25
N GLU A 62 -10.44 7.15 0.04
CA GLU A 62 -9.63 8.22 -0.51
C GLU A 62 -8.24 8.16 0.12
N ALA A 63 -7.18 8.21 -0.69
CA ALA A 63 -5.81 8.22 -0.21
C ALA A 63 -5.13 9.54 -0.56
N TYR A 64 -4.46 10.16 0.40
CA TYR A 64 -3.68 11.38 0.21
C TYR A 64 -2.24 11.07 0.57
N PHE A 65 -1.33 11.06 -0.41
CA PHE A 65 0.09 10.78 -0.17
C PHE A 65 0.83 12.06 0.11
N TYR A 66 1.57 12.11 1.22
CA TYR A 66 2.28 13.31 1.67
C TYR A 66 3.79 13.20 1.52
N LYS A 67 4.32 11.97 1.62
CA LYS A 67 5.75 11.67 1.44
C LYS A 67 5.94 10.26 0.89
N TRP A 68 6.85 10.12 -0.07
CA TRP A 68 7.31 8.83 -0.59
C TRP A 68 8.52 8.35 0.22
N GLU A 69 8.56 7.04 0.47
CA GLU A 69 9.75 6.32 0.95
C GLU A 69 10.73 6.11 -0.22
N THR A 70 10.18 5.83 -1.41
CA THR A 70 10.97 5.77 -2.66
C THR A 70 11.69 7.10 -2.89
N SER A 71 13.02 7.04 -3.07
CA SER A 71 13.85 8.24 -3.22
C SER A 71 13.54 9.00 -4.51
N ALA A 72 13.93 10.28 -4.57
CA ALA A 72 13.72 11.10 -5.77
C ALA A 72 14.44 10.52 -7.01
N GLU A 73 15.65 9.99 -6.83
CA GLU A 73 16.43 9.36 -7.91
C GLU A 73 15.78 8.07 -8.38
N GLU A 74 15.24 7.26 -7.47
CA GLU A 74 14.53 6.05 -7.82
C GLU A 74 13.19 6.35 -8.50
N LEU A 75 12.45 7.37 -8.04
CA LEU A 75 11.24 7.87 -8.68
C LEU A 75 11.52 8.34 -10.12
N ASP A 76 12.57 9.13 -10.34
CA ASP A 76 12.98 9.57 -11.67
C ASP A 76 13.31 8.37 -12.57
N LYS A 77 14.07 7.41 -12.05
CA LYS A 77 14.39 6.18 -12.79
C LYS A 77 13.12 5.41 -13.17
N ILE A 78 12.23 5.15 -12.21
CA ILE A 78 10.98 4.42 -12.44
C ILE A 78 10.13 5.14 -13.50
N ASN A 79 10.00 6.47 -13.40
CA ASN A 79 9.26 7.30 -14.33
C ASN A 79 9.88 7.31 -15.74
N SER A 80 11.19 7.49 -15.86
CA SER A 80 11.91 7.55 -17.14
C SER A 80 11.86 6.23 -17.94
N GLU A 81 11.71 5.12 -17.23
CA GLU A 81 11.56 3.79 -17.81
C GLU A 81 10.08 3.38 -18.01
N ALA A 82 9.12 4.16 -17.53
CA ALA A 82 7.71 3.82 -17.61
C ALA A 82 7.21 3.80 -19.07
N GLY A 83 6.35 2.82 -19.37
CA GLY A 83 5.86 2.59 -20.72
C GLY A 83 6.85 1.84 -21.61
N LYS A 84 7.93 1.30 -21.04
CA LYS A 84 8.90 0.45 -21.74
C LYS A 84 8.87 -0.94 -21.10
N PRO A 85 7.99 -1.84 -21.60
CA PRO A 85 7.81 -3.17 -21.03
C PRO A 85 9.13 -3.92 -20.88
N ASN A 86 9.39 -4.42 -19.68
CA ASN A 86 10.61 -5.14 -19.35
C ASN A 86 10.33 -6.63 -19.23
N GLN A 87 11.13 -7.47 -19.90
CA GLN A 87 10.99 -8.93 -19.85
C GLN A 87 11.07 -9.48 -18.42
N PHE A 88 11.80 -8.81 -17.52
CA PHE A 88 11.89 -9.17 -16.11
C PHE A 88 10.53 -9.16 -15.38
N PHE A 89 9.59 -8.32 -15.82
CA PHE A 89 8.27 -8.17 -15.20
C PHE A 89 7.18 -8.99 -15.88
N THR A 90 7.51 -9.84 -16.87
CA THR A 90 6.50 -10.60 -17.64
C THR A 90 5.52 -11.38 -16.75
N LYS A 91 6.01 -12.03 -15.69
CA LYS A 91 5.15 -12.79 -14.77
C LYS A 91 4.24 -11.87 -13.95
N GLN A 92 4.77 -10.72 -13.54
CA GLN A 92 4.07 -9.73 -12.75
C GLN A 92 3.02 -9.00 -13.57
N TYR A 93 3.29 -8.70 -14.85
CA TYR A 93 2.30 -8.16 -15.78
C TYR A 93 1.12 -9.12 -15.95
N LYS A 94 1.38 -10.42 -16.16
CA LYS A 94 0.30 -11.43 -16.22
C LYS A 94 -0.53 -11.44 -14.94
N HIS A 95 0.12 -11.37 -13.78
CA HIS A 95 -0.58 -11.31 -12.51
C HIS A 95 -1.44 -10.04 -12.37
N LEU A 96 -0.87 -8.87 -12.69
CA LEU A 96 -1.59 -7.60 -12.67
C LEU A 96 -2.80 -7.61 -13.61
N VAL A 97 -2.64 -8.12 -14.82
CA VAL A 97 -3.73 -8.23 -15.79
C VAL A 97 -4.84 -9.14 -15.27
N LYS A 98 -4.50 -10.28 -14.67
CA LYS A 98 -5.49 -11.14 -14.01
C LYS A 98 -6.27 -10.39 -12.92
N GLN A 99 -5.58 -9.59 -12.10
CA GLN A 99 -6.20 -8.77 -11.06
C GLN A 99 -7.09 -7.65 -11.63
N ILE A 100 -6.77 -7.13 -12.82
CA ILE A 100 -7.65 -6.19 -13.54
C ILE A 100 -8.90 -6.92 -14.04
N SER A 101 -8.72 -8.11 -14.64
CA SER A 101 -9.82 -8.90 -15.19
C SER A 101 -10.80 -9.40 -14.12
N ASP A 102 -10.31 -9.81 -12.95
CA ASP A 102 -11.13 -10.28 -11.84
C ASP A 102 -11.69 -9.16 -10.93
N GLY A 103 -11.30 -7.90 -11.21
CA GLY A 103 -11.78 -6.71 -10.50
C GLY A 103 -11.07 -6.43 -9.18
N THR A 104 -10.04 -7.21 -8.82
CA THR A 104 -9.18 -6.92 -7.65
C THR A 104 -8.54 -5.53 -7.78
N ILE A 105 -8.03 -5.18 -8.96
CA ILE A 105 -7.57 -3.81 -9.25
C ILE A 105 -8.75 -3.02 -9.82
N SER A 106 -9.22 -2.04 -9.05
CA SER A 106 -10.37 -1.22 -9.40
C SER A 106 -9.93 0.17 -9.88
N PRO A 107 -10.40 0.63 -11.06
CA PRO A 107 -10.24 2.01 -11.51
C PRO A 107 -10.66 3.04 -10.46
N ALA A 108 -11.70 2.76 -9.67
CA ALA A 108 -12.19 3.68 -8.66
C ALA A 108 -11.18 3.85 -7.51
N SER A 109 -10.54 2.76 -7.06
CA SER A 109 -9.51 2.80 -6.02
C SER A 109 -8.31 3.62 -6.46
N ILE A 110 -7.87 3.46 -7.71
CA ILE A 110 -6.73 4.20 -8.27
C ILE A 110 -7.08 5.68 -8.40
N LYS A 111 -8.28 6.01 -8.92
CA LYS A 111 -8.75 7.39 -9.04
C LYS A 111 -8.99 8.09 -7.69
N ALA A 112 -9.09 7.33 -6.60
CA ALA A 112 -9.22 7.88 -5.25
C ALA A 112 -7.87 8.33 -4.65
N ILE A 113 -6.74 8.06 -5.33
CA ILE A 113 -5.41 8.48 -4.92
C ILE A 113 -5.18 9.95 -5.29
N LYS A 114 -4.68 10.71 -4.31
CA LYS A 114 -4.30 12.12 -4.41
C LYS A 114 -2.85 12.25 -3.98
N ASP A 115 -1.95 12.34 -4.95
CA ASP A 115 -0.54 12.59 -4.68
C ASP A 115 -0.34 14.08 -4.32
N GLN A 116 0.13 14.33 -3.11
CA GLN A 116 0.47 15.65 -2.59
C GLN A 116 1.92 15.69 -2.11
N THR A 117 2.79 14.85 -2.66
CA THR A 117 4.22 14.75 -2.28
C THR A 117 5.12 15.82 -2.91
N ASP A 118 4.56 16.66 -3.79
CA ASP A 118 5.24 17.68 -4.59
C ASP A 118 6.28 17.12 -5.60
N SER A 119 6.40 15.79 -5.72
CA SER A 119 7.29 15.13 -6.67
C SER A 119 6.75 15.18 -8.10
N VAL A 120 7.47 15.84 -9.00
CA VAL A 120 7.11 15.91 -10.42
C VAL A 120 7.10 14.52 -11.05
N HIS A 121 8.05 13.66 -10.70
CA HIS A 121 8.17 12.31 -11.26
C HIS A 121 6.99 11.41 -10.90
N SER A 122 6.50 11.47 -9.66
CA SER A 122 5.33 10.67 -9.26
C SER A 122 4.03 11.23 -9.83
N LEU A 123 3.93 12.57 -9.96
CA LEU A 123 2.80 13.25 -10.59
C LEU A 123 2.70 12.92 -12.09
N ASP A 124 3.81 12.93 -12.82
CA ASP A 124 3.83 12.53 -14.23
C ASP A 124 3.39 11.07 -14.39
N LEU A 125 3.92 10.18 -13.53
CA LEU A 125 3.60 8.76 -13.58
C LEU A 125 2.12 8.49 -13.27
N ILE A 126 1.53 9.12 -12.24
CA ILE A 126 0.11 8.92 -11.91
C ILE A 126 -0.81 9.49 -13.01
N ILE A 127 -0.41 10.57 -13.70
CA ILE A 127 -1.15 11.10 -14.85
C ILE A 127 -1.20 10.05 -15.97
N ASP A 128 -0.09 9.36 -16.26
CA ASP A 128 -0.06 8.31 -17.27
C ASP A 128 -0.86 7.07 -16.85
N VAL A 129 -0.86 6.74 -15.55
CA VAL A 129 -1.77 5.74 -14.98
C VAL A 129 -3.22 6.12 -15.24
N PHE A 130 -3.64 7.36 -14.96
CA PHE A 130 -5.03 7.79 -15.18
C PHE A 130 -5.41 7.74 -16.66
N LYS A 131 -4.54 8.18 -17.57
CA LYS A 131 -4.76 8.05 -19.02
C LYS A 131 -4.97 6.58 -19.42
N PHE A 132 -4.18 5.67 -18.86
CA PHE A 132 -4.32 4.25 -19.15
C PHE A 132 -5.61 3.66 -18.58
N ILE A 133 -5.94 3.96 -17.33
CA ILE A 133 -7.18 3.52 -16.68
C ILE A 133 -8.41 4.01 -17.45
N ASP A 134 -8.39 5.24 -17.96
CA ASP A 134 -9.47 5.76 -18.80
C ASP A 134 -9.61 4.96 -20.09
N ARG A 135 -8.50 4.61 -20.76
CA ARG A 135 -8.54 3.74 -21.95
C ARG A 135 -9.12 2.35 -21.62
N LEU A 136 -8.71 1.75 -20.51
CA LEU A 136 -9.23 0.45 -20.06
C LEU A 136 -10.73 0.47 -19.76
N SER A 137 -11.29 1.63 -19.38
CA SER A 137 -12.73 1.74 -19.11
C SER A 137 -13.60 1.55 -20.35
N PHE A 138 -13.05 1.78 -21.55
CA PHE A 138 -13.70 1.58 -22.84
C PHE A 138 -13.36 0.22 -23.49
N GLU A 139 -12.52 -0.60 -22.86
CA GLU A 139 -12.17 -1.92 -23.39
C GLU A 139 -13.22 -2.96 -22.98
N GLU A 140 -13.86 -3.58 -23.97
CA GLU A 140 -14.85 -4.63 -23.77
C GLU A 140 -14.19 -5.98 -23.46
N ASP A 141 -13.10 -6.31 -24.17
CA ASP A 141 -12.37 -7.57 -23.96
C ASP A 141 -11.26 -7.40 -22.92
N LYS A 142 -11.57 -7.75 -21.68
CA LYS A 142 -10.60 -7.73 -20.57
C LYS A 142 -9.86 -9.06 -20.40
N SER A 143 -9.79 -9.89 -21.43
CA SER A 143 -9.01 -11.14 -21.38
C SER A 143 -7.52 -10.86 -21.23
N GLU A 144 -6.81 -11.81 -20.61
CA GLU A 144 -5.37 -11.66 -20.33
C GLU A 144 -4.56 -11.45 -21.60
N SER A 145 -4.84 -12.20 -22.67
CA SER A 145 -4.17 -12.06 -23.96
C SER A 145 -4.42 -10.70 -24.60
N ASN A 146 -5.67 -10.23 -24.63
CA ASN A 146 -5.99 -8.95 -25.26
C ASN A 146 -5.30 -7.78 -24.55
N LEU A 147 -5.33 -7.75 -23.21
CA LEU A 147 -4.74 -6.66 -22.45
C LEU A 147 -3.21 -6.60 -22.58
N LEU A 148 -2.53 -7.75 -22.58
CA LEU A 148 -1.08 -7.82 -22.76
C LEU A 148 -0.64 -7.44 -24.18
N ASP A 149 -1.40 -7.86 -25.20
CA ASP A 149 -1.05 -7.58 -26.59
C ASP A 149 -1.38 -6.14 -27.00
N LYS A 150 -2.50 -5.60 -26.52
CA LYS A 150 -3.01 -4.28 -26.92
C LYS A 150 -2.46 -3.13 -26.09
N TYR A 151 -2.14 -3.36 -24.82
CA TYR A 151 -1.71 -2.31 -23.90
C TYR A 151 -0.43 -2.63 -23.11
N PRO A 152 0.63 -3.17 -23.73
CA PRO A 152 1.83 -3.56 -22.98
C PRO A 152 2.48 -2.37 -22.25
N GLU A 153 2.52 -1.17 -22.85
CA GLU A 153 3.07 0.04 -22.23
C GLU A 153 2.21 0.51 -21.06
N GLY A 154 0.88 0.48 -21.20
CA GLY A 154 -0.05 0.86 -20.14
C GLY A 154 0.04 -0.07 -18.93
N ILE A 155 0.18 -1.38 -19.17
CA ILE A 155 0.38 -2.38 -18.12
C ILE A 155 1.71 -2.15 -17.40
N ASP A 156 2.78 -1.78 -18.11
CA ASP A 156 4.05 -1.42 -17.48
C ASP A 156 3.93 -0.18 -16.60
N VAL A 157 3.34 0.91 -17.11
CA VAL A 157 3.08 2.15 -16.34
C VAL A 157 2.31 1.85 -15.06
N LEU A 158 1.20 1.10 -15.18
CA LEU A 158 0.37 0.74 -14.04
C LEU A 158 1.11 -0.13 -13.04
N TYR A 159 1.85 -1.13 -13.53
CA TYR A 159 2.64 -2.02 -12.68
C TYR A 159 3.66 -1.24 -11.87
N ARG A 160 4.44 -0.37 -12.52
CA ARG A 160 5.47 0.47 -11.90
C ARG A 160 4.89 1.33 -10.79
N TYR A 161 3.82 2.06 -11.08
CA TYR A 161 3.17 2.92 -10.09
C TYR A 161 2.63 2.11 -8.90
N LEU A 162 1.91 1.02 -9.17
CA LEU A 162 1.24 0.26 -8.11
C LEU A 162 2.21 -0.56 -7.24
N ASN A 163 3.31 -1.06 -7.80
CA ASN A 163 4.13 -2.10 -7.16
C ASN A 163 5.58 -1.70 -6.86
N LEU A 164 6.09 -0.64 -7.48
CA LEU A 164 7.47 -0.20 -7.25
C LEU A 164 7.57 1.06 -6.40
N LEU A 165 6.48 1.83 -6.26
CA LEU A 165 6.45 2.98 -5.37
C LEU A 165 6.03 2.58 -3.96
N GLU A 166 6.63 3.25 -2.98
CA GLU A 166 6.41 3.01 -1.56
C GLU A 166 6.15 4.33 -0.85
N VAL A 167 4.99 4.42 -0.21
CA VAL A 167 4.51 5.61 0.51
C VAL A 167 5.03 5.55 1.95
N GLU A 168 5.65 6.63 2.41
CA GLU A 168 6.13 6.76 3.78
C GLU A 168 5.03 7.30 4.70
N GLU A 169 4.41 8.42 4.30
CA GLU A 169 3.38 9.10 5.08
C GLU A 169 2.22 9.61 4.22
N GLY A 170 1.02 9.58 4.79
CA GLY A 170 -0.20 9.95 4.09
C GLY A 170 -1.46 9.77 4.93
N LEU A 171 -2.62 10.01 4.33
CA LEU A 171 -3.93 9.91 4.97
C LEU A 171 -4.84 9.00 4.15
N LEU A 172 -5.58 8.13 4.83
CA LEU A 172 -6.76 7.47 4.27
C LEU A 172 -8.02 8.12 4.82
N ARG A 173 -9.05 8.31 3.99
CA ARG A 173 -10.36 8.81 4.41
C ARG A 173 -11.48 7.96 3.82
N CYS A 174 -12.44 7.58 4.65
CA CYS A 174 -13.71 7.05 4.20
C CYS A 174 -14.65 8.20 3.80
N SER A 175 -15.09 8.21 2.55
CA SER A 175 -16.03 9.21 2.03
C SER A 175 -17.46 9.04 2.58
N VAL A 176 -17.79 7.88 3.16
CA VAL A 176 -19.12 7.55 3.69
C VAL A 176 -19.26 7.95 5.17
N CYS A 177 -18.50 7.35 6.09
CA CYS A 177 -18.60 7.71 7.51
C CYS A 177 -17.73 8.90 7.94
N GLY A 178 -16.86 9.41 7.07
CA GLY A 178 -15.97 10.55 7.36
C GLY A 178 -14.79 10.23 8.28
N ARG A 179 -14.56 8.96 8.59
CA ARG A 179 -13.37 8.54 9.36
C ARG A 179 -12.11 8.65 8.52
N TRP A 180 -11.02 8.96 9.19
CA TRP A 180 -9.70 9.05 8.59
C TRP A 180 -8.69 8.26 9.40
N TYR A 181 -7.63 7.81 8.72
CA TYR A 181 -6.58 6.96 9.26
C TYR A 181 -5.23 7.49 8.77
N PRO A 182 -4.26 7.71 9.66
CA PRO A 182 -2.92 8.10 9.25
C PRO A 182 -2.16 6.91 8.63
N ILE A 183 -1.23 7.23 7.75
CA ILE A 183 -0.17 6.35 7.27
C ILE A 183 1.14 6.93 7.83
N GLY A 184 1.94 6.10 8.49
CA GLY A 184 3.26 6.52 8.95
C GLY A 184 3.28 7.26 10.29
N SER A 185 2.21 7.24 11.10
CA SER A 185 2.18 8.00 12.37
C SER A 185 2.99 7.35 13.50
N SER A 186 2.91 6.03 13.65
CA SER A 186 3.61 5.24 14.67
C SER A 186 4.82 4.53 14.07
N VAL A 187 4.67 4.02 12.84
CA VAL A 187 5.71 3.35 12.07
C VAL A 187 5.57 3.81 10.64
N GLU A 188 6.67 4.32 10.07
CA GLU A 188 6.74 4.74 8.66
C GLU A 188 6.16 3.66 7.75
N THR A 189 5.49 4.08 6.67
CA THR A 189 4.88 3.21 5.67
C THR A 189 3.69 2.36 6.14
N ILE A 190 3.31 2.34 7.42
CA ILE A 190 2.19 1.51 7.91
C ILE A 190 0.89 2.32 8.00
N PRO A 191 -0.21 1.89 7.34
CA PRO A 191 -1.54 2.44 7.58
C PRO A 191 -2.11 1.98 8.93
N GLU A 192 -2.53 2.92 9.76
CA GLU A 192 -3.10 2.64 11.09
C GLU A 192 -4.63 2.62 11.03
N LEU A 193 -5.18 1.54 10.46
CA LEU A 193 -6.63 1.28 10.36
C LEU A 193 -7.22 0.77 11.68
N MET A 194 -7.05 1.53 12.75
CA MET A 194 -7.51 1.17 14.10
C MET A 194 -8.97 1.61 14.34
N PRO A 195 -9.75 0.83 15.12
CA PRO A 195 -11.04 1.30 15.60
C PRO A 195 -10.87 2.41 16.63
N ASP A 196 -11.88 3.27 16.76
CA ASP A 196 -11.83 4.51 17.56
C ASP A 196 -11.31 4.32 19.00
N ASP A 197 -11.62 3.18 19.64
CA ASP A 197 -11.27 2.86 21.03
C ASP A 197 -9.81 2.42 21.22
N LEU A 198 -9.11 2.08 20.13
CA LEU A 198 -7.71 1.66 20.15
C LEU A 198 -6.76 2.72 19.56
N ARG A 199 -7.27 3.92 19.27
CA ARG A 199 -6.46 5.03 18.75
C ARG A 199 -5.71 5.75 19.86
N ASP A 200 -4.53 6.24 19.53
CA ASP A 200 -3.72 7.09 20.41
C ASP A 200 -3.92 8.55 20.00
N GLU A 201 -4.72 9.28 20.79
CA GLU A 201 -5.12 10.64 20.49
C GLU A 201 -3.95 11.62 20.39
N GLU A 202 -2.92 11.45 21.23
CA GLU A 202 -1.75 12.33 21.23
C GLU A 202 -0.93 12.13 19.97
N LYS A 203 -0.73 10.87 19.53
CA LYS A 203 -0.04 10.56 18.28
C LYS A 203 -0.80 11.06 17.06
N ASP A 204 -2.11 10.81 17.00
CA ASP A 204 -2.97 11.28 15.91
C ASP A 204 -2.89 12.81 15.78
N LYS A 205 -2.99 13.54 16.90
CA LYS A 205 -2.87 15.00 16.90
C LYS A 205 -1.48 15.48 16.50
N ALA A 206 -0.42 14.83 16.97
CA ALA A 206 0.95 15.18 16.58
C ALA A 206 1.15 15.01 15.07
N TRP A 207 0.66 13.91 14.49
CA TRP A 207 0.70 13.65 13.06
C TRP A 207 -0.12 14.65 12.25
N LEU A 208 -1.34 15.01 12.71
CA LEU A 208 -2.14 16.03 12.05
C LEU A 208 -1.46 17.41 12.03
N ARG A 209 -0.81 17.79 13.15
CA ARG A 209 -0.06 19.07 13.23
C ARG A 209 1.09 19.09 12.24
N LYS A 210 1.83 17.98 12.09
CA LYS A 210 2.91 17.84 11.09
C LYS A 210 2.39 18.11 9.67
N TRP A 211 1.23 17.57 9.32
CA TRP A 211 0.68 17.62 7.96
C TRP A 211 -0.43 18.64 7.74
N ILE A 212 -0.60 19.61 8.66
CA ILE A 212 -1.73 20.53 8.66
C ILE A 212 -1.92 21.30 7.34
N ALA A 213 -0.85 21.57 6.60
CA ALA A 213 -0.93 22.25 5.31
C ALA A 213 -1.55 21.36 4.21
N LYS A 214 -1.31 20.04 4.24
CA LYS A 214 -1.74 19.09 3.20
C LYS A 214 -3.09 18.43 3.49
N ILE A 215 -3.52 18.39 4.75
CA ILE A 215 -4.79 17.74 5.14
C ILE A 215 -5.99 18.36 4.39
N PRO A 216 -6.87 17.56 3.80
CA PRO A 216 -8.05 18.03 3.09
C PRO A 216 -9.06 18.71 4.05
N PRO A 217 -9.81 19.73 3.60
CA PRO A 217 -10.83 20.41 4.41
C PRO A 217 -11.84 19.44 5.04
N SER A 218 -12.24 18.41 4.29
CA SER A 218 -13.17 17.37 4.75
C SER A 218 -12.66 16.50 5.91
N VAL A 219 -11.39 16.63 6.29
CA VAL A 219 -10.84 16.05 7.52
C VAL A 219 -10.60 17.11 8.58
N LYS A 220 -10.13 18.31 8.19
CA LYS A 220 -9.93 19.45 9.11
C LYS A 220 -11.23 19.87 9.80
N ASP A 221 -12.30 20.00 9.02
CA ASP A 221 -13.54 20.65 9.45
C ASP A 221 -14.61 19.62 9.86
N GLU A 222 -14.57 18.43 9.25
CA GLU A 222 -15.64 17.42 9.36
C GLU A 222 -15.13 16.03 9.79
N GLY A 223 -13.82 15.85 9.93
CA GLY A 223 -13.21 14.54 10.19
C GLY A 223 -13.61 13.98 11.55
N LYS A 224 -13.87 12.67 11.61
CA LYS A 224 -14.24 11.96 12.85
C LYS A 224 -13.17 10.93 13.22
N PRO A 225 -12.13 11.31 13.98
CA PRO A 225 -11.12 10.35 14.40
C PRO A 225 -11.61 9.41 15.51
N PHE A 226 -12.41 9.94 16.44
CA PHE A 226 -12.92 9.23 17.61
C PHE A 226 -14.45 9.19 17.57
N LYS A 227 -15.07 8.38 18.44
CA LYS A 227 -16.52 8.42 18.61
C LYS A 227 -16.94 9.84 19.07
N PRO A 228 -17.90 10.48 18.39
CA PRO A 228 -18.47 11.75 18.83
C PRO A 228 -19.30 11.61 20.11
#